data_AF-A0A221USQ0-F1
#
_entry.id   AF-A0A221USQ0-F1
#
_cell.length_a   1.000
_cell.length_b   1.000
_cell.length_c   1.000
_cell.angle_alpha   90.00
_cell.angle_beta   90.00
_cell.angle_gamma   90.00
#
_symmetry.space_group_name_H-M   'P 1'
#
loop_
_entity.id
_entity.type
_entity.pdbx_description
1 polymer ?
#
loop_
_entity_poly.entity_id
_entity_poly.type
_entity_poly.pdbx_seq_one_letter_code
_entity_poly.pdbx_strand_id
1 'polypeptide(L)'
;MHFGLFYPYLLLIIQDRLKDNTLIFKLIKSKELLGWKNHVLAFSMKIFNKSFWILLIVVMTIGASCSQEVPKTTISNGTMECEIYLPDVKNGYYRGTRFDWAGVIPNLEYKNHTYFGKWFKKYEPTIHDAIMGPVEAFGPIGYDSAKPGEEFVKVGVGILQRPDLSTYHFSKSYEILDHGVWHVETKKDEVGFTHKLAEGEFPYTYRKVIKLKDNKLIIKHKLVNNGNNTINTYVFNHNFFVIDEQNVGPGFTVKFPFTIEGDTTSLGNFAEVVNGNEIKFIKELGEKDHPMIVKLSGFGSSNKDYNIIVENINRKAGVRITADKPLSNVVFWSAMKTLSPEPYIDINLGSKDSFSWTITYEFYTF
;
A
#
# COMPACT_ATOMS: atom_id res chain seq x y z
N MET A 1 -15.91 8.28 -27.88
CA MET A 1 -14.65 8.66 -28.56
C MET A 1 -13.51 8.05 -27.75
N HIS A 2 -12.96 6.93 -28.20
CA HIS A 2 -11.80 6.29 -27.58
C HIS A 2 -10.59 6.49 -28.48
N PHE A 3 -9.50 7.00 -27.88
CA PHE A 3 -8.19 7.08 -28.51
C PHE A 3 -7.68 5.68 -28.82
N GLY A 4 -7.23 5.50 -30.06
CA GLY A 4 -6.82 4.22 -30.61
C GLY A 4 -5.39 3.85 -30.24
N LEU A 5 -5.22 2.57 -29.90
CA LEU A 5 -4.04 1.78 -30.21
C LEU A 5 -4.57 0.44 -30.74
N PHE A 6 -4.77 0.37 -32.05
CA PHE A 6 -5.14 -0.88 -32.74
C PHE A 6 -3.96 -1.31 -33.61
N TYR A 7 -3.29 -2.40 -33.24
CA TYR A 7 -2.57 -3.24 -34.20
C TYR A 7 -3.39 -4.52 -34.40
N PRO A 8 -4.06 -4.71 -35.55
CA PRO A 8 -4.76 -5.96 -35.83
C PRO A 8 -4.21 -6.57 -37.12
N TYR A 9 -3.04 -7.21 -37.03
CA TYR A 9 -2.60 -8.13 -38.07
C TYR A 9 -2.08 -9.40 -37.38
N LEU A 10 -2.72 -10.53 -37.68
CA LEU A 10 -2.17 -11.83 -37.37
C LEU A 10 -1.43 -12.31 -38.62
N LEU A 11 -0.13 -12.53 -38.52
CA LEU A 11 0.67 -13.09 -39.60
C LEU A 11 0.54 -14.62 -39.56
N LEU A 12 -0.07 -15.22 -40.57
CA LEU A 12 -0.14 -16.67 -40.72
C LEU A 12 0.92 -17.09 -41.75
N ILE A 13 1.92 -17.84 -41.30
CA ILE A 13 2.94 -18.44 -42.17
C ILE A 13 2.41 -19.80 -42.59
N ILE A 14 2.00 -19.94 -43.87
CA ILE A 14 1.70 -21.25 -44.46
C ILE A 14 2.95 -21.75 -45.14
N GLN A 15 3.48 -22.88 -44.66
CA GLN A 15 4.69 -23.48 -45.17
C GLN A 15 4.33 -24.59 -46.16
N ASP A 16 3.92 -24.23 -47.39
CA ASP A 16 3.86 -25.21 -48.47
C ASP A 16 5.18 -25.21 -49.23
N ARG A 17 5.88 -26.35 -49.21
CA ARG A 17 7.05 -26.57 -50.07
C ARG A 17 6.59 -26.67 -51.52
N LEU A 18 6.68 -25.57 -52.25
CA LEU A 18 6.81 -25.63 -53.71
C LEU A 18 8.30 -25.66 -54.08
N LYS A 19 8.63 -26.42 -55.13
CA LYS A 19 9.96 -26.87 -55.52
C LYS A 19 11.03 -25.78 -55.77
N ASP A 20 10.71 -24.49 -55.67
CA ASP A 20 11.58 -23.37 -56.05
C ASP A 20 11.83 -22.32 -54.95
N ASN A 21 12.02 -22.74 -53.69
CA ASN A 21 12.48 -21.87 -52.58
C ASN A 21 11.75 -20.51 -52.44
N THR A 22 10.46 -20.45 -52.80
CA THR A 22 9.65 -19.24 -52.72
C THR A 22 8.72 -19.34 -51.52
N LEU A 23 8.82 -18.39 -50.57
CA LEU A 23 7.87 -18.27 -49.47
C LEU A 23 6.73 -17.32 -49.86
N ILE A 24 5.50 -17.73 -49.58
CA ILE A 24 4.30 -16.91 -49.76
C ILE A 24 3.83 -16.45 -48.39
N PHE A 25 3.71 -15.13 -48.20
CA PHE A 25 3.17 -14.54 -46.98
C PHE A 25 1.70 -14.14 -47.19
N LYS A 26 0.86 -14.43 -46.21
CA LYS A 26 -0.54 -13.98 -46.20
C LYS A 26 -0.80 -13.15 -44.95
N LEU A 27 -1.06 -11.86 -45.15
CA LEU A 27 -1.54 -10.96 -44.10
C LEU A 27 -3.06 -11.07 -44.01
N ILE A 28 -3.57 -11.48 -42.85
CA ILE A 28 -5.02 -11.56 -42.62
C ILE A 28 -5.37 -10.53 -41.53
N LYS A 29 -6.34 -9.67 -41.85
CA LYS A 29 -6.88 -8.66 -40.94
C LYS A 29 -7.87 -9.35 -39.99
N SER A 30 -7.78 -9.09 -38.68
CA SER A 30 -8.45 -9.88 -37.64
C SER A 30 -9.98 -9.73 -37.53
N LYS A 31 -10.69 -9.35 -38.61
CA LYS A 31 -12.16 -9.29 -38.66
C LYS A 31 -12.81 -10.08 -39.80
N GLU A 32 -12.04 -10.81 -40.60
CA GLU A 32 -12.55 -11.55 -41.78
C GLU A 32 -12.44 -13.06 -41.61
N LEU A 33 -13.19 -13.63 -40.65
CA LEU A 33 -13.41 -15.09 -40.58
C LEU A 33 -14.70 -15.55 -41.27
N LEU A 34 -15.47 -14.64 -41.88
CA LEU A 34 -16.71 -14.98 -42.60
C LEU A 34 -16.89 -14.12 -43.86
N GLY A 35 -16.60 -14.71 -45.02
CA GLY A 35 -17.31 -14.41 -46.28
C GLY A 35 -16.83 -13.26 -47.18
N TRP A 36 -16.02 -13.63 -48.20
CA TRP A 36 -15.98 -13.08 -49.58
C TRP A 36 -15.37 -11.68 -49.85
N LYS A 37 -14.09 -11.61 -50.23
CA LYS A 37 -13.55 -11.49 -51.63
C LYS A 37 -12.03 -11.24 -51.53
N ASN A 38 -11.22 -12.17 -52.05
CA ASN A 38 -9.76 -12.16 -51.92
C ASN A 38 -9.10 -11.03 -52.73
N HIS A 39 -8.42 -10.10 -52.07
CA HIS A 39 -7.32 -9.36 -52.68
C HIS A 39 -6.00 -9.90 -52.13
N VAL A 40 -5.36 -10.77 -52.91
CA VAL A 40 -4.03 -11.30 -52.61
C VAL A 40 -3.00 -10.34 -53.18
N LEU A 41 -2.31 -9.59 -52.32
CA LEU A 41 -1.07 -8.91 -52.70
C LEU A 41 0.07 -9.91 -52.50
N ALA A 42 0.47 -10.58 -53.57
CA ALA A 42 1.64 -11.44 -53.59
C ALA A 42 2.87 -10.61 -53.93
N PHE A 43 3.77 -10.40 -52.96
CA PHE A 43 5.11 -9.89 -53.22
C PHE A 43 6.09 -11.06 -53.28
N SER A 44 6.76 -11.23 -54.42
CA SER A 44 7.90 -12.15 -54.54
C SER A 44 9.20 -11.36 -54.46
N MET A 45 10.02 -11.62 -53.45
CA MET A 45 11.39 -11.10 -53.36
C MET A 45 12.36 -12.27 -53.44
N LYS A 46 13.35 -12.20 -54.35
CA LYS A 46 14.49 -13.12 -54.37
C LYS A 46 15.46 -12.70 -53.27
N ILE A 47 15.63 -13.55 -52.26
CA ILE A 47 16.46 -13.23 -51.08
C ILE A 47 17.78 -14.01 -51.19
N PHE A 48 18.88 -13.27 -51.32
CA PHE A 48 20.23 -13.78 -51.06
C PHE A 48 20.55 -13.55 -49.58
N ASN A 49 20.97 -14.61 -48.89
CA ASN A 49 21.60 -14.62 -47.56
C ASN A 49 20.67 -14.80 -46.33
N LYS A 50 20.61 -16.04 -45.82
CA LYS A 50 19.85 -16.47 -44.63
C LYS A 50 20.31 -15.80 -43.31
N SER A 51 21.53 -15.29 -43.26
CA SER A 51 22.15 -14.77 -42.04
C SER A 51 21.57 -13.43 -41.57
N PHE A 52 20.93 -12.67 -42.46
CA PHE A 52 20.35 -11.35 -42.12
C PHE A 52 19.05 -11.46 -41.31
N TRP A 53 18.26 -12.52 -41.53
CA TRP A 53 16.98 -12.71 -40.84
C TRP A 53 17.11 -13.35 -39.45
N ILE A 54 18.15 -14.15 -39.20
CA ILE A 54 18.42 -14.67 -37.85
C ILE A 54 18.77 -13.50 -36.91
N LEU A 55 19.51 -12.49 -37.41
CA LEU A 55 19.82 -11.30 -36.62
C LEU A 55 18.57 -10.42 -36.36
N LEU A 56 17.68 -10.25 -37.35
CA LEU A 56 16.48 -9.42 -37.19
C LEU A 56 15.41 -10.06 -36.30
N ILE A 57 15.26 -11.39 -36.36
CA ILE A 57 14.33 -12.15 -35.49
C ILE A 57 14.85 -12.21 -34.05
N VAL A 58 16.17 -12.28 -33.84
CA VAL A 58 16.78 -12.17 -32.50
C VAL A 58 16.65 -10.76 -31.94
N VAL A 59 16.74 -9.71 -32.76
CA VAL A 59 16.54 -8.31 -32.31
C VAL A 59 15.06 -7.99 -32.02
N MET A 60 14.10 -8.62 -32.71
CA MET A 60 12.66 -8.43 -32.43
C MET A 60 12.10 -9.32 -31.31
N THR A 61 12.79 -10.38 -30.90
CA THR A 61 12.39 -11.23 -29.76
C THR A 61 12.99 -10.77 -28.42
N ILE A 62 13.94 -9.83 -28.43
CA ILE A 62 14.29 -9.03 -27.24
C ILE A 62 13.31 -7.84 -27.15
N GLY A 63 12.01 -8.14 -27.22
CA GLY A 63 11.04 -7.31 -26.54
C GLY A 63 11.30 -7.56 -25.06
N ALA A 64 12.21 -6.79 -24.47
CA ALA A 64 12.36 -6.75 -23.03
C ALA A 64 10.94 -6.53 -22.47
N SER A 65 10.37 -7.56 -21.85
CA SER A 65 9.31 -7.38 -20.88
C SER A 65 9.91 -6.46 -19.83
N CYS A 66 9.75 -5.15 -20.02
CA CYS A 66 10.01 -4.17 -19.00
C CYS A 66 8.97 -4.51 -17.93
N SER A 67 9.35 -5.36 -16.99
CA SER A 67 8.64 -5.47 -15.72
C SER A 67 8.65 -4.06 -15.18
N GLN A 68 7.51 -3.40 -15.28
CA GLN A 68 7.41 -1.99 -14.94
C GLN A 68 7.70 -1.86 -13.46
N GLU A 69 8.87 -1.33 -13.13
CA GLU A 69 9.33 -1.25 -11.76
C GLU A 69 8.41 -0.36 -10.94
N VAL A 70 8.06 -0.84 -9.74
CA VAL A 70 7.31 -0.07 -8.76
C VAL A 70 8.12 1.17 -8.38
N PRO A 71 7.57 2.40 -8.53
CA PRO A 71 8.26 3.62 -8.14
C PRO A 71 8.65 3.58 -6.67
N LYS A 72 9.92 3.82 -6.38
CA LYS A 72 10.48 3.72 -5.03
C LYS A 72 11.63 4.69 -4.79
N THR A 73 11.94 4.92 -3.52
CA THR A 73 13.12 5.66 -3.06
C THR A 73 13.69 4.98 -1.82
N THR A 74 14.97 5.22 -1.56
CA THR A 74 15.62 4.84 -0.30
C THR A 74 16.09 6.10 0.41
N ILE A 75 15.85 6.19 1.72
CA ILE A 75 16.40 7.24 2.58
C ILE A 75 17.31 6.62 3.63
N SER A 76 18.38 7.33 3.99
CA SER A 76 19.35 6.89 4.99
C SER A 76 19.95 8.07 5.76
N ASN A 77 20.16 7.88 7.06
CA ASN A 77 20.93 8.81 7.90
C ASN A 77 22.32 8.25 8.26
N GLY A 78 22.75 7.15 7.63
CA GLY A 78 24.00 6.43 7.91
C GLY A 78 23.92 5.41 9.05
N THR A 79 22.91 5.51 9.92
CA THR A 79 22.63 4.53 10.99
C THR A 79 21.45 3.62 10.61
N MET A 80 20.48 4.19 9.91
CA MET A 80 19.28 3.52 9.45
C MET A 80 19.14 3.68 7.94
N GLU A 81 18.52 2.69 7.31
CA GLU A 81 18.10 2.74 5.91
C GLU A 81 16.63 2.33 5.80
N CYS A 82 15.88 3.00 4.95
CA CYS A 82 14.46 2.76 4.76
C CYS A 82 14.12 2.82 3.26
N GLU A 83 13.64 1.70 2.72
CA GLU A 83 13.06 1.64 1.37
C GLU A 83 11.59 2.03 1.44
N ILE A 84 11.14 2.82 0.47
CA ILE A 84 9.81 3.44 0.48
C ILE A 84 9.23 3.39 -0.93
N TYR A 85 8.05 2.79 -1.09
CA TYR A 85 7.30 2.89 -2.35
C TYR A 85 6.57 4.23 -2.46
N LEU A 86 6.58 4.77 -3.68
CA LEU A 86 6.00 6.07 -4.01
C LEU A 86 4.60 5.89 -4.61
N PRO A 87 3.67 6.82 -4.35
CA PRO A 87 2.34 6.79 -4.94
C PRO A 87 2.43 7.00 -6.45
N ASP A 88 1.76 6.14 -7.22
CA ASP A 88 1.58 6.31 -8.66
C ASP A 88 0.30 5.59 -9.11
N VAL A 89 -0.55 6.26 -9.88
CA VAL A 89 -1.87 5.75 -10.30
C VAL A 89 -1.76 4.49 -11.18
N LYS A 90 -0.69 4.38 -11.98
CA LYS A 90 -0.52 3.31 -12.97
C LYS A 90 0.38 2.19 -12.45
N ASN A 91 1.47 2.57 -11.79
CA ASN A 91 2.60 1.70 -11.47
C ASN A 91 2.87 1.61 -9.97
N GLY A 92 2.11 2.33 -9.15
CA GLY A 92 2.26 2.30 -7.70
C GLY A 92 2.04 0.89 -7.16
N TYR A 93 2.81 0.57 -6.11
CA TYR A 93 2.69 -0.69 -5.41
C TYR A 93 1.26 -0.91 -4.91
N TYR A 94 0.72 0.09 -4.24
CA TYR A 94 -0.63 0.08 -3.72
C TYR A 94 -1.50 1.07 -4.47
N ARG A 95 -2.64 0.58 -4.95
CA ARG A 95 -3.66 1.31 -5.71
C ARG A 95 -5.07 1.00 -5.20
N GLY A 96 -5.17 0.42 -4.00
CA GLY A 96 -6.43 0.08 -3.36
C GLY A 96 -7.07 1.29 -2.66
N THR A 97 -8.24 1.05 -2.05
CA THR A 97 -9.08 2.11 -1.47
C THR A 97 -9.07 2.17 0.06
N ARG A 98 -8.23 1.37 0.73
CA ARG A 98 -8.16 1.33 2.21
C ARG A 98 -7.14 2.30 2.76
N PHE A 99 -5.90 2.17 2.34
CA PHE A 99 -4.75 2.89 2.89
C PHE A 99 -4.39 4.12 2.08
N ASP A 100 -3.77 5.10 2.73
CA ASP A 100 -3.12 6.21 2.05
C ASP A 100 -1.99 5.70 1.16
N TRP A 101 -1.83 6.25 -0.04
CA TRP A 101 -0.83 5.75 -1.00
C TRP A 101 0.60 6.26 -0.70
N ALA A 102 0.77 7.14 0.29
CA ALA A 102 2.07 7.73 0.60
C ALA A 102 2.86 6.92 1.62
N GLY A 103 4.07 6.55 1.20
CA GLY A 103 5.08 6.09 2.14
C GLY A 103 4.86 4.66 2.65
N VAL A 104 4.52 3.74 1.75
CA VAL A 104 4.54 2.30 2.03
C VAL A 104 6.00 1.88 2.25
N ILE A 105 6.30 1.31 3.42
CA ILE A 105 7.68 0.95 3.80
C ILE A 105 7.85 -0.58 3.67
N PRO A 106 8.37 -1.11 2.56
CA PRO A 106 8.67 -2.53 2.44
C PRO A 106 9.81 -3.01 3.34
N ASN A 107 10.75 -2.14 3.70
CA ASN A 107 11.92 -2.49 4.51
C ASN A 107 12.45 -1.29 5.30
N LEU A 108 12.84 -1.53 6.55
CA LEU A 108 13.64 -0.61 7.34
C LEU A 108 14.68 -1.40 8.12
N GLU A 109 15.93 -0.98 8.02
CA GLU A 109 17.08 -1.60 8.66
C GLU A 109 17.68 -0.72 9.75
N TYR A 110 17.98 -1.33 10.90
CA TYR A 110 18.71 -0.69 11.99
C TYR A 110 19.48 -1.74 12.78
N LYS A 111 20.79 -1.54 12.96
CA LYS A 111 21.69 -2.44 13.74
C LYS A 111 21.50 -3.93 13.41
N ASN A 112 21.54 -4.28 12.13
CA ASN A 112 21.37 -5.66 11.62
C ASN A 112 19.99 -6.29 11.84
N HIS A 113 18.97 -5.51 12.21
CA HIS A 113 17.58 -5.95 12.27
C HIS A 113 16.75 -5.33 11.15
N THR A 114 15.78 -6.09 10.66
CA THR A 114 14.71 -5.61 9.78
C THR A 114 13.40 -5.52 10.56
N TYR A 115 12.58 -4.50 10.28
CA TYR A 115 11.34 -4.25 11.03
C TYR A 115 10.06 -4.35 10.19
N PHE A 116 10.17 -4.32 8.87
CA PHE A 116 9.06 -4.37 7.93
C PHE A 116 9.38 -5.35 6.80
N GLY A 117 8.33 -5.89 6.19
CA GLY A 117 8.48 -6.90 5.15
C GLY A 117 7.16 -7.46 4.68
N LYS A 118 7.23 -8.34 3.67
CA LYS A 118 6.04 -8.98 3.09
C LYS A 118 5.50 -10.04 4.04
N TRP A 119 4.25 -9.88 4.45
CA TRP A 119 3.58 -10.78 5.40
C TRP A 119 2.46 -11.65 4.78
N PHE A 120 2.15 -11.42 3.50
CA PHE A 120 1.06 -12.07 2.76
C PHE A 120 1.58 -12.85 1.55
N LYS A 121 0.78 -13.78 1.02
CA LYS A 121 1.15 -14.60 -0.15
C LYS A 121 0.75 -13.96 -1.47
N LYS A 122 -0.56 -13.69 -1.62
CA LYS A 122 -1.14 -13.14 -2.85
C LYS A 122 -0.96 -11.64 -2.89
N TYR A 123 -0.46 -11.14 -4.01
CA TYR A 123 -0.33 -9.71 -4.26
C TYR A 123 -1.20 -9.34 -5.45
N GLU A 124 -2.05 -8.35 -5.25
CA GLU A 124 -2.59 -7.51 -6.30
C GLU A 124 -2.62 -6.08 -5.75
N PRO A 125 -2.32 -5.07 -6.57
CA PRO A 125 -2.17 -3.68 -6.11
C PRO A 125 -3.46 -3.09 -5.53
N THR A 126 -4.62 -3.70 -5.81
CA THR A 126 -5.94 -3.25 -5.35
C THR A 126 -6.50 -4.06 -4.17
N ILE A 127 -5.83 -5.15 -3.75
CA ILE A 127 -6.27 -5.92 -2.58
C ILE A 127 -6.07 -5.09 -1.31
N HIS A 128 -7.07 -5.08 -0.44
CA HIS A 128 -7.13 -4.16 0.70
C HIS A 128 -6.02 -4.34 1.74
N ASP A 129 -5.35 -5.49 1.79
CA ASP A 129 -4.32 -5.83 2.77
C ASP A 129 -3.00 -6.32 2.14
N ALA A 130 -2.85 -6.28 0.81
CA ALA A 130 -1.60 -6.62 0.13
C ALA A 130 -0.59 -5.47 0.19
N ILE A 131 -0.29 -4.97 1.40
CA ILE A 131 0.52 -3.78 1.68
C ILE A 131 1.49 -4.03 2.86
N MET A 132 2.58 -3.26 2.93
CA MET A 132 3.63 -3.38 3.97
C MET A 132 3.76 -2.06 4.73
N GLY A 133 3.97 -2.16 6.04
CA GLY A 133 3.83 -1.01 6.95
C GLY A 133 5.14 -0.35 7.36
N PRO A 134 5.05 0.74 8.14
CA PRO A 134 3.79 1.32 8.61
C PRO A 134 3.06 2.05 7.49
N VAL A 135 1.73 1.90 7.44
CA VAL A 135 0.84 2.62 6.51
C VAL A 135 -0.36 3.15 7.26
N GLU A 136 -0.93 4.28 6.82
CA GLU A 136 -2.08 4.87 7.49
C GLU A 136 -3.35 4.69 6.68
N ALA A 137 -4.48 4.67 7.37
CA ALA A 137 -5.78 4.69 6.75
C ALA A 137 -6.68 5.69 7.47
N PHE A 138 -7.46 6.41 6.66
CA PHE A 138 -8.42 7.38 7.15
C PHE A 138 -9.84 6.84 7.10
N GLY A 139 -10.66 7.27 8.04
CA GLY A 139 -12.11 7.08 7.99
C GLY A 139 -12.70 7.76 6.75
N PRO A 140 -13.79 7.21 6.17
CA PRO A 140 -14.43 7.83 5.01
C PRO A 140 -15.10 9.16 5.42
N ILE A 141 -14.96 10.18 4.59
CA ILE A 141 -15.57 11.50 4.78
C ILE A 141 -16.78 11.59 3.85
N GLY A 142 -17.97 11.84 4.41
CA GLY A 142 -19.22 12.01 3.65
C GLY A 142 -19.93 10.72 3.22
N TYR A 143 -19.40 9.52 3.55
CA TYR A 143 -20.00 8.26 3.09
C TYR A 143 -21.43 8.06 3.62
N ASP A 144 -21.66 8.29 4.91
CA ASP A 144 -22.96 8.04 5.53
C ASP A 144 -24.06 8.97 5.00
N SER A 145 -23.70 10.20 4.61
CA SER A 145 -24.61 11.18 4.01
C SER A 145 -24.82 10.99 2.51
N ALA A 146 -23.87 10.38 1.80
CA ALA A 146 -23.96 10.14 0.36
C ALA A 146 -25.03 9.09 0.03
N LYS A 147 -25.74 9.24 -1.09
CA LYS A 147 -26.62 8.20 -1.66
C LYS A 147 -25.82 7.27 -2.59
N PRO A 148 -26.38 6.11 -2.98
CA PRO A 148 -25.78 5.30 -4.03
C PRO A 148 -25.56 6.11 -5.31
N GLY A 149 -24.37 6.00 -5.89
CA GLY A 149 -23.92 6.77 -7.05
C GLY A 149 -23.27 8.11 -6.69
N GLU A 150 -23.48 8.64 -5.47
CA GLU A 150 -22.86 9.87 -5.00
C GLU A 150 -21.44 9.60 -4.42
N GLU A 151 -20.73 10.69 -4.17
CA GLU A 151 -19.31 10.71 -3.86
C GLU A 151 -19.04 10.69 -2.35
N PHE A 152 -17.91 10.12 -1.96
CA PHE A 152 -17.31 10.28 -0.64
C PHE A 152 -15.78 10.35 -0.77
N VAL A 153 -15.10 10.83 0.26
CA VAL A 153 -13.66 11.08 0.20
C VAL A 153 -12.90 10.18 1.16
N LYS A 154 -11.73 9.72 0.74
CA LYS A 154 -10.69 9.18 1.63
C LYS A 154 -9.37 9.92 1.44
N VAL A 155 -8.82 10.41 2.56
CA VAL A 155 -7.54 11.10 2.56
C VAL A 155 -6.43 10.15 2.09
N GLY A 156 -5.63 10.59 1.11
CA GLY A 156 -4.56 9.80 0.51
C GLY A 156 -5.02 8.76 -0.53
N VAL A 157 -6.31 8.70 -0.84
CA VAL A 157 -6.88 7.85 -1.92
C VAL A 157 -7.54 8.71 -3.01
N GLY A 158 -8.44 9.61 -2.62
CA GLY A 158 -9.18 10.48 -3.54
C GLY A 158 -10.69 10.51 -3.32
N ILE A 159 -11.43 10.79 -4.40
CA ILE A 159 -12.90 10.73 -4.46
C ILE A 159 -13.33 9.33 -4.88
N LEU A 160 -14.26 8.76 -4.12
CA LEU A 160 -14.78 7.41 -4.26
C LEU A 160 -16.29 7.44 -4.48
N GLN A 161 -16.84 6.48 -5.21
CA GLN A 161 -18.29 6.35 -5.38
C GLN A 161 -18.88 5.43 -4.31
N ARG A 162 -19.97 5.86 -3.66
CA ARG A 162 -20.80 4.99 -2.80
C ARG A 162 -21.63 4.06 -3.71
N PRO A 163 -21.45 2.73 -3.66
CA PRO A 163 -22.10 1.83 -4.62
C PRO A 163 -23.56 1.53 -4.27
N ASP A 164 -23.89 1.50 -2.97
CA ASP A 164 -25.16 1.01 -2.46
C ASP A 164 -25.43 1.53 -1.03
N LEU A 165 -26.54 1.09 -0.43
CA LEU A 165 -26.98 1.50 0.91
C LEU A 165 -26.24 0.78 2.05
N SER A 166 -25.31 -0.14 1.78
CA SER A 166 -24.56 -0.81 2.84
C SER A 166 -23.67 0.17 3.61
N THR A 167 -23.39 -0.18 4.87
CA THR A 167 -22.40 0.53 5.69
C THR A 167 -21.02 0.44 5.04
N TYR A 168 -20.18 1.45 5.26
CA TYR A 168 -18.81 1.42 4.77
C TYR A 168 -18.08 0.19 5.31
N HIS A 169 -17.33 -0.49 4.44
CA HIS A 169 -16.53 -1.65 4.82
C HIS A 169 -15.11 -1.52 4.25
N PHE A 170 -14.11 -1.55 5.13
CA PHE A 170 -12.71 -1.25 4.76
C PHE A 170 -12.08 -2.24 3.76
N SER A 171 -12.61 -3.47 3.67
CA SER A 171 -12.12 -4.48 2.72
C SER A 171 -12.80 -4.42 1.35
N LYS A 172 -13.88 -3.65 1.20
CA LYS A 172 -14.58 -3.48 -0.07
C LYS A 172 -13.76 -2.56 -0.97
N SER A 173 -13.64 -2.92 -2.24
CA SER A 173 -13.10 -2.02 -3.26
C SER A 173 -14.19 -1.05 -3.67
N TYR A 174 -13.84 0.23 -3.74
CA TYR A 174 -14.71 1.29 -4.23
C TYR A 174 -14.16 1.82 -5.56
N GLU A 175 -15.02 2.32 -6.44
CA GLU A 175 -14.57 2.99 -7.66
C GLU A 175 -13.93 4.33 -7.28
N ILE A 176 -12.71 4.58 -7.77
CA ILE A 176 -12.03 5.86 -7.61
C ILE A 176 -12.39 6.74 -8.81
N LEU A 177 -13.08 7.83 -8.54
CA LEU A 177 -13.52 8.79 -9.56
C LEU A 177 -12.44 9.86 -9.83
N ASP A 178 -11.72 10.25 -8.79
CA ASP A 178 -10.57 11.15 -8.87
C ASP A 178 -9.48 10.68 -7.90
N HIS A 179 -8.26 10.49 -8.39
CA HIS A 179 -7.09 10.10 -7.61
C HIS A 179 -6.41 11.27 -6.90
N GLY A 180 -6.84 12.50 -7.15
CA GLY A 180 -6.13 13.71 -6.76
C GLY A 180 -4.77 13.83 -7.45
N VAL A 181 -3.94 14.73 -6.94
CA VAL A 181 -2.58 14.97 -7.46
C VAL A 181 -1.56 14.74 -6.36
N TRP A 182 -0.57 13.91 -6.68
CA TRP A 182 0.58 13.65 -5.83
C TRP A 182 1.79 14.48 -6.24
N HIS A 183 2.49 15.04 -5.25
CA HIS A 183 3.81 15.62 -5.40
C HIS A 183 4.76 14.98 -4.40
N VAL A 184 5.95 14.59 -4.86
CA VAL A 184 6.97 13.89 -4.06
C VAL A 184 8.27 14.68 -4.10
N GLU A 185 8.85 14.88 -2.92
CA GLU A 185 10.15 15.53 -2.72
C GLU A 185 11.05 14.57 -1.95
N THR A 186 12.21 14.22 -2.50
CA THR A 186 13.17 13.32 -1.85
C THR A 186 14.43 14.06 -1.45
N LYS A 187 14.98 13.67 -0.30
CA LYS A 187 16.29 14.05 0.23
C LYS A 187 17.00 12.79 0.73
N LYS A 188 18.24 12.93 1.18
CA LYS A 188 19.04 11.82 1.67
C LYS A 188 18.37 11.06 2.83
N ASP A 189 17.85 11.78 3.82
CA ASP A 189 17.31 11.24 5.08
C ASP A 189 15.80 11.43 5.23
N GLU A 190 15.12 11.88 4.17
CA GLU A 190 13.75 12.38 4.25
C GLU A 190 13.03 12.24 2.90
N VAL A 191 11.77 11.82 2.92
CA VAL A 191 10.87 11.91 1.77
C VAL A 191 9.58 12.61 2.18
N GLY A 192 9.09 13.45 1.30
CA GLY A 192 7.89 14.21 1.47
C GLY A 192 6.85 13.93 0.40
N PHE A 193 5.62 13.70 0.82
CA PHE A 193 4.46 13.53 -0.05
C PHE A 193 3.44 14.63 0.20
N THR A 194 2.91 15.21 -0.86
CA THR A 194 1.73 16.08 -0.82
C THR A 194 0.64 15.49 -1.70
N HIS A 195 -0.52 15.23 -1.13
CA HIS A 195 -1.74 14.87 -1.84
C HIS A 195 -2.70 16.06 -1.86
N LYS A 196 -3.08 16.50 -3.06
CA LYS A 196 -4.04 17.59 -3.23
C LYS A 196 -5.29 17.04 -3.92
N LEU A 197 -6.43 17.18 -3.25
CA LEU A 197 -7.74 16.98 -3.83
C LEU A 197 -8.41 18.36 -3.95
N ALA A 198 -8.60 18.82 -5.18
CA ALA A 198 -9.01 20.19 -5.46
C ALA A 198 -10.53 20.35 -5.63
N GLU A 199 -11.22 19.28 -6.02
CA GLU A 199 -12.64 19.26 -6.35
C GLU A 199 -13.45 18.44 -5.32
N GLY A 200 -14.77 18.42 -5.49
CA GLY A 200 -15.71 17.70 -4.63
C GLY A 200 -16.15 18.48 -3.40
N GLU A 201 -16.94 17.82 -2.54
CA GLU A 201 -17.54 18.41 -1.34
C GLU A 201 -16.51 18.66 -0.21
N PHE A 202 -15.44 17.86 -0.18
CA PHE A 202 -14.41 17.88 0.86
C PHE A 202 -12.99 18.01 0.27
N PRO A 203 -12.67 19.11 -0.44
CA PRO A 203 -11.33 19.31 -0.99
C PRO A 203 -10.31 19.51 0.15
N TYR A 204 -9.11 18.98 0.00
CA TYR A 204 -8.07 19.03 1.03
C TYR A 204 -6.66 19.08 0.46
N THR A 205 -5.71 19.40 1.33
CA THR A 205 -4.28 19.18 1.08
C THR A 205 -3.68 18.42 2.24
N TYR A 206 -3.10 17.26 1.95
CA TYR A 206 -2.49 16.38 2.93
C TYR A 206 -0.99 16.30 2.67
N ARG A 207 -0.17 16.63 3.67
CA ARG A 207 1.29 16.53 3.64
C ARG A 207 1.75 15.47 4.63
N LYS A 208 2.53 14.51 4.15
CA LYS A 208 3.20 13.47 4.95
C LYS A 208 4.71 13.53 4.73
N VAL A 209 5.50 13.66 5.79
CA VAL A 209 6.97 13.65 5.74
C VAL A 209 7.48 12.47 6.55
N ILE A 210 8.23 11.60 5.91
CA ILE A 210 8.96 10.48 6.54
C ILE A 210 10.42 10.91 6.64
N LYS A 211 10.96 10.92 7.85
CA LYS A 211 12.33 11.35 8.13
C LYS A 211 13.05 10.35 9.04
N LEU A 212 14.30 10.05 8.72
CA LEU A 212 15.20 9.33 9.62
C LEU A 212 16.05 10.31 10.41
N LYS A 213 16.12 10.13 11.73
CA LYS A 213 16.99 10.91 12.62
C LYS A 213 17.45 10.04 13.78
N ASP A 214 18.76 9.94 13.99
CA ASP A 214 19.34 9.03 14.98
C ASP A 214 18.84 7.59 14.75
N ASN A 215 18.28 6.94 15.78
CA ASN A 215 17.61 5.65 15.72
C ASN A 215 16.08 5.76 15.53
N LYS A 216 15.60 6.85 14.93
CA LYS A 216 14.17 7.15 14.82
C LYS A 216 13.70 7.29 13.39
N LEU A 217 12.56 6.68 13.11
CA LEU A 217 11.67 7.02 12.00
C LEU A 217 10.61 7.99 12.53
N ILE A 218 10.58 9.21 11.99
CA ILE A 218 9.65 10.27 12.37
C ILE A 218 8.72 10.52 11.18
N ILE A 219 7.42 10.39 11.40
CA ILE A 219 6.39 10.64 10.40
C ILE A 219 5.58 11.86 10.84
N LYS A 220 5.68 12.96 10.09
CA LYS A 220 4.96 14.21 10.34
C LYS A 220 3.85 14.40 9.34
N HIS A 221 2.72 14.87 9.83
CA HIS A 221 1.51 15.04 9.04
C HIS A 221 0.95 16.45 9.18
N LYS A 222 0.34 16.92 8.09
CA LYS A 222 -0.53 18.08 8.10
C LYS A 222 -1.68 17.86 7.12
N LEU A 223 -2.91 17.93 7.61
CA LEU A 223 -4.11 17.94 6.79
C LEU A 223 -4.72 19.35 6.85
N VAL A 224 -5.02 19.92 5.69
CA VAL A 224 -5.67 21.21 5.53
C VAL A 224 -7.02 21.00 4.86
N ASN A 225 -8.08 21.46 5.49
CA ASN A 225 -9.40 21.51 4.89
C ASN A 225 -9.47 22.70 3.93
N ASN A 226 -9.59 22.46 2.63
CA ASN A 226 -9.69 23.52 1.63
C ASN A 226 -11.16 23.85 1.29
N GLY A 227 -12.12 23.14 1.87
CA GLY A 227 -13.55 23.31 1.64
C GLY A 227 -14.22 24.22 2.65
N ASN A 228 -15.56 24.19 2.61
CA ASN A 228 -16.42 24.91 3.56
C ASN A 228 -17.09 23.98 4.57
N ASN A 229 -17.16 22.67 4.27
CA ASN A 229 -17.74 21.67 5.15
C ASN A 229 -16.70 21.16 6.13
N THR A 230 -17.12 20.88 7.37
CA THR A 230 -16.26 20.26 8.38
C THR A 230 -15.82 18.86 7.92
N ILE A 231 -14.52 18.59 8.00
CA ILE A 231 -13.98 17.24 7.84
C ILE A 231 -13.98 16.58 9.22
N ASN A 232 -14.79 15.56 9.38
CA ASN A 232 -14.78 14.67 10.55
C ASN A 232 -14.34 13.28 10.11
N THR A 233 -13.18 12.84 10.59
CA THR A 233 -12.59 11.54 10.26
C THR A 233 -11.67 11.09 11.40
N TYR A 234 -11.03 9.95 11.22
CA TYR A 234 -9.94 9.48 12.06
C TYR A 234 -8.81 9.02 11.15
N VAL A 235 -7.61 8.94 11.70
CA VAL A 235 -6.47 8.25 11.10
C VAL A 235 -5.98 7.18 12.05
N PHE A 236 -5.59 6.03 11.52
CA PHE A 236 -4.85 5.05 12.29
C PHE A 236 -3.65 4.56 11.50
N ASN A 237 -2.61 4.15 12.22
CA ASN A 237 -1.45 3.51 11.63
C ASN A 237 -1.58 1.99 11.74
N HIS A 238 -1.53 1.30 10.60
CA HIS A 238 -1.40 -0.14 10.55
C HIS A 238 0.08 -0.50 10.43
N ASN A 239 0.67 -0.86 11.56
CA ASN A 239 2.12 -0.91 11.70
C ASN A 239 2.78 -2.02 10.86
N PHE A 240 2.12 -3.18 10.72
CA PHE A 240 2.64 -4.35 10.00
C PHE A 240 4.10 -4.69 10.32
N PHE A 241 4.48 -4.73 11.60
CA PHE A 241 5.86 -5.12 11.94
C PHE A 241 6.14 -6.54 11.47
N VAL A 242 7.29 -6.73 10.83
CA VAL A 242 7.85 -8.03 10.43
C VAL A 242 9.31 -8.01 10.90
N ILE A 243 9.54 -8.40 12.15
CA ILE A 243 10.86 -8.30 12.78
C ILE A 243 11.71 -9.51 12.39
N ASP A 244 12.82 -9.26 11.69
CA ASP A 244 13.78 -10.27 11.19
C ASP A 244 13.11 -11.46 10.47
N GLU A 245 12.03 -11.19 9.74
CA GLU A 245 11.21 -12.18 9.03
C GLU A 245 10.69 -13.34 9.90
N GLN A 246 10.70 -13.19 11.22
CA GLN A 246 10.27 -14.22 12.14
C GLN A 246 8.76 -14.42 12.09
N ASN A 247 8.32 -15.67 12.30
CA ASN A 247 6.92 -15.90 12.61
C ASN A 247 6.61 -15.34 13.98
N VAL A 248 5.44 -14.73 14.13
CA VAL A 248 4.94 -14.24 15.41
C VAL A 248 4.68 -15.44 16.32
N GLY A 249 5.19 -15.37 17.54
CA GLY A 249 5.17 -16.47 18.50
C GLY A 249 5.92 -16.14 19.79
N PRO A 250 6.27 -17.15 20.61
CA PRO A 250 6.98 -16.93 21.88
C PRO A 250 8.20 -16.04 21.72
N GLY A 251 8.23 -14.98 22.52
CA GLY A 251 9.27 -13.95 22.50
C GLY A 251 8.82 -12.62 21.91
N PHE A 252 7.71 -12.60 21.16
CA PHE A 252 7.04 -11.35 20.79
C PHE A 252 6.16 -10.82 21.92
N THR A 253 6.25 -9.51 22.16
CA THR A 253 5.42 -8.80 23.14
C THR A 253 4.95 -7.45 22.58
N VAL A 254 3.78 -7.00 23.04
CA VAL A 254 3.27 -5.64 22.82
C VAL A 254 2.87 -5.06 24.16
N LYS A 255 3.51 -3.97 24.57
CA LYS A 255 3.29 -3.33 25.86
C LYS A 255 2.68 -1.95 25.70
N PHE A 256 1.67 -1.69 26.50
CA PHE A 256 0.97 -0.42 26.60
C PHE A 256 1.34 0.28 27.92
N PRO A 257 1.28 1.61 28.00
CA PRO A 257 1.58 2.36 29.22
C PRO A 257 0.39 2.44 30.19
N PHE A 258 -0.67 1.68 29.93
CA PHE A 258 -1.93 1.66 30.68
C PHE A 258 -2.46 0.22 30.78
N THR A 259 -3.36 -0.03 31.73
CA THR A 259 -4.03 -1.34 31.87
C THR A 259 -4.96 -1.58 30.69
N ILE A 260 -4.79 -2.69 29.98
CA ILE A 260 -5.63 -3.09 28.85
C ILE A 260 -7.03 -3.41 29.35
N GLU A 261 -8.02 -2.70 28.79
CA GLU A 261 -9.43 -3.01 28.95
C GLU A 261 -10.04 -3.33 27.59
N GLY A 262 -10.67 -4.49 27.44
CA GLY A 262 -11.28 -4.92 26.18
C GLY A 262 -11.56 -6.42 26.15
N ASP A 263 -12.26 -6.86 25.10
CA ASP A 263 -12.48 -8.30 24.88
C ASP A 263 -11.22 -8.96 24.33
N THR A 264 -10.58 -9.78 25.16
CA THR A 264 -9.35 -10.50 24.82
C THR A 264 -9.62 -11.93 24.33
N THR A 265 -10.88 -12.38 24.23
CA THR A 265 -11.21 -13.76 23.83
C THR A 265 -10.67 -14.11 22.45
N SER A 266 -10.63 -13.12 21.54
CA SER A 266 -10.10 -13.28 20.17
C SER A 266 -8.58 -13.35 20.10
N LEU A 267 -7.83 -13.22 21.22
CA LEU A 267 -6.43 -13.65 21.28
C LEU A 267 -6.29 -15.18 21.22
N GLY A 268 -7.36 -15.92 21.56
CA GLY A 268 -7.37 -17.37 21.58
C GLY A 268 -6.35 -17.95 22.56
N ASN A 269 -5.70 -19.05 22.17
CA ASN A 269 -4.61 -19.66 22.92
C ASN A 269 -3.22 -19.25 22.41
N PHE A 270 -3.15 -18.17 21.62
CA PHE A 270 -1.91 -17.73 21.00
C PHE A 270 -1.16 -16.69 21.83
N ALA A 271 -1.90 -15.85 22.54
CA ALA A 271 -1.37 -14.78 23.36
C ALA A 271 -2.22 -14.57 24.61
N GLU A 272 -1.60 -13.99 25.65
CA GLU A 272 -2.24 -13.64 26.92
C GLU A 272 -1.89 -12.20 27.31
N VAL A 273 -2.76 -11.57 28.10
CA VAL A 273 -2.44 -10.30 28.74
C VAL A 273 -1.74 -10.58 30.07
N VAL A 274 -0.48 -10.20 30.17
CA VAL A 274 0.33 -10.30 31.40
C VAL A 274 0.50 -8.92 32.03
N ASN A 275 0.65 -8.89 33.36
CA ASN A 275 0.86 -7.66 34.14
C ASN A 275 -0.22 -6.56 33.94
N GLY A 276 -1.34 -6.90 33.31
CA GLY A 276 -2.43 -5.99 32.98
C GLY A 276 -2.20 -5.12 31.74
N ASN A 277 -1.00 -5.02 31.18
CA ASN A 277 -0.68 -4.06 30.12
C ASN A 277 0.17 -4.59 28.97
N GLU A 278 0.46 -5.89 28.93
CA GLU A 278 1.35 -6.49 27.96
C GLU A 278 0.69 -7.71 27.31
N ILE A 279 0.57 -7.68 25.98
CA ILE A 279 0.16 -8.84 25.18
C ILE A 279 1.42 -9.66 24.91
N LYS A 280 1.47 -10.88 25.44
CA LYS A 280 2.59 -11.80 25.29
C LYS A 280 2.16 -13.01 24.49
N PHE A 281 2.88 -13.30 23.39
CA PHE A 281 2.64 -14.51 22.61
C PHE A 281 3.22 -15.74 23.32
N ILE A 282 2.40 -16.79 23.42
CA ILE A 282 2.72 -18.07 24.07
C ILE A 282 2.71 -19.24 23.10
N LYS A 283 2.30 -19.01 21.85
CA LYS A 283 2.30 -20.01 20.76
C LYS A 283 2.61 -19.33 19.42
N GLU A 284 3.32 -20.04 18.56
CA GLU A 284 3.60 -19.59 17.19
C GLU A 284 2.30 -19.60 16.36
N LEU A 285 2.10 -18.53 15.58
CA LEU A 285 0.97 -18.37 14.69
C LEU A 285 1.18 -19.14 13.38
N GLY A 286 0.17 -19.88 12.95
CA GLY A 286 0.07 -20.47 11.62
C GLY A 286 -0.59 -19.54 10.60
N GLU A 287 -0.70 -20.01 9.35
CA GLU A 287 -1.15 -19.20 8.21
C GLU A 287 -2.58 -18.65 8.32
N LYS A 288 -3.43 -19.26 9.15
CA LYS A 288 -4.85 -18.89 9.32
C LYS A 288 -5.13 -18.21 10.67
N ASP A 289 -4.10 -18.01 11.47
CA ASP A 289 -4.25 -17.48 12.82
C ASP A 289 -4.20 -15.96 12.78
N HIS A 290 -5.24 -15.33 13.33
CA HIS A 290 -5.42 -13.88 13.33
C HIS A 290 -5.87 -13.37 14.70
N PRO A 291 -5.05 -13.52 15.76
CA PRO A 291 -5.43 -13.05 17.08
C PRO A 291 -5.59 -11.54 17.07
N MET A 292 -6.64 -11.05 17.74
CA MET A 292 -6.97 -9.64 17.72
C MET A 292 -7.73 -9.15 18.96
N ILE A 293 -7.71 -7.84 19.15
CA ILE A 293 -8.59 -7.10 20.07
C ILE A 293 -9.16 -5.93 19.26
N VAL A 294 -10.47 -5.95 19.00
CA VAL A 294 -11.14 -4.97 18.12
C VAL A 294 -11.28 -3.58 18.78
N LYS A 295 -11.34 -3.55 20.11
CA LYS A 295 -11.41 -2.31 20.87
C LYS A 295 -10.62 -2.47 22.16
N LEU A 296 -9.38 -2.00 22.13
CA LEU A 296 -8.50 -1.92 23.28
C LEU A 296 -8.65 -0.51 23.88
N SER A 297 -8.97 -0.46 25.16
CA SER A 297 -9.22 0.75 25.96
C SER A 297 -8.40 0.71 27.26
N GLY A 298 -8.69 1.62 28.21
CA GLY A 298 -7.91 1.82 29.43
C GLY A 298 -6.89 2.96 29.35
N PHE A 299 -6.74 3.58 28.17
CA PHE A 299 -6.02 4.84 27.99
C PHE A 299 -6.88 6.06 28.37
N GLY A 300 -6.23 7.16 28.74
CA GLY A 300 -6.84 8.46 29.00
C GLY A 300 -6.69 9.44 27.84
N SER A 301 -6.89 10.73 28.12
CA SER A 301 -6.80 11.82 27.13
C SER A 301 -5.38 12.36 26.91
N SER A 302 -4.36 11.69 27.46
CA SER A 302 -2.96 12.12 27.39
C SER A 302 -2.25 11.48 26.19
N ASN A 303 -1.45 12.25 25.47
CA ASN A 303 -0.59 11.71 24.41
C ASN A 303 0.49 10.74 24.94
N LYS A 304 0.75 10.74 26.26
CA LYS A 304 1.65 9.77 26.91
C LYS A 304 1.15 8.33 26.76
N ASP A 305 -0.16 8.14 26.55
CA ASP A 305 -0.74 6.81 26.38
C ASP A 305 -0.44 6.20 25.00
N TYR A 306 0.01 7.02 24.04
CA TYR A 306 0.52 6.54 22.75
C TYR A 306 1.90 5.84 22.86
N ASN A 307 2.49 5.72 24.06
CA ASN A 307 3.81 5.11 24.26
C ASN A 307 3.78 3.57 24.21
N ILE A 308 3.64 3.02 23.00
CA ILE A 308 3.50 1.59 22.74
C ILE A 308 4.88 0.98 22.47
N ILE A 309 5.18 -0.18 23.06
CA ILE A 309 6.42 -0.91 22.83
C ILE A 309 6.11 -2.24 22.14
N VAL A 310 6.86 -2.56 21.10
CA VAL A 310 6.86 -3.87 20.44
C VAL A 310 8.27 -4.43 20.50
N GLU A 311 8.41 -5.67 20.97
CA GLU A 311 9.71 -6.34 21.10
C GLU A 311 9.65 -7.78 20.58
N ASN A 312 10.80 -8.25 20.10
CA ASN A 312 11.12 -9.66 19.98
C ASN A 312 12.36 -9.95 20.83
N ILE A 313 12.17 -10.54 22.01
CA ILE A 313 13.25 -10.79 22.97
C ILE A 313 14.27 -11.81 22.48
N ASN A 314 13.86 -12.75 21.63
CA ASN A 314 14.77 -13.76 21.07
C ASN A 314 15.73 -13.14 20.06
N ARG A 315 15.29 -12.06 19.41
CA ARG A 315 16.09 -11.27 18.47
C ARG A 315 16.74 -10.05 19.11
N LYS A 316 16.36 -9.71 20.35
CA LYS A 316 16.85 -8.50 21.04
C LYS A 316 16.58 -7.23 20.23
N ALA A 317 15.44 -7.21 19.52
CA ALA A 317 15.00 -6.11 18.67
C ALA A 317 13.73 -5.50 19.23
N GLY A 318 13.71 -4.18 19.38
CA GLY A 318 12.57 -3.44 19.91
C GLY A 318 12.29 -2.16 19.15
N VAL A 319 11.03 -1.73 19.21
CA VAL A 319 10.57 -0.44 18.72
C VAL A 319 9.60 0.18 19.72
N ARG A 320 9.77 1.47 19.98
CA ARG A 320 8.88 2.29 20.79
C ARG A 320 8.17 3.30 19.89
N ILE A 321 6.85 3.31 19.93
CA ILE A 321 6.00 4.19 19.16
C ILE A 321 5.47 5.27 20.11
N THR A 322 5.48 6.53 19.68
CA THR A 322 4.91 7.66 20.42
C THR A 322 4.26 8.63 19.44
N ALA A 323 3.32 9.44 19.91
CA ALA A 323 2.75 10.53 19.12
C ALA A 323 2.53 11.80 19.95
N ASP A 324 2.38 12.93 19.26
CA ASP A 324 2.05 14.22 19.87
C ASP A 324 0.54 14.43 20.07
N LYS A 325 -0.29 13.46 19.70
CA LYS A 325 -1.75 13.43 19.91
C LYS A 325 -2.18 12.29 20.84
N PRO A 326 -3.29 12.47 21.57
CA PRO A 326 -3.89 11.38 22.34
C PRO A 326 -4.45 10.30 21.43
N LEU A 327 -4.59 9.10 22.00
CA LEU A 327 -5.32 7.98 21.38
C LEU A 327 -6.82 8.28 21.40
N SER A 328 -7.53 7.95 20.32
CA SER A 328 -8.99 7.86 20.32
C SER A 328 -9.51 6.42 20.35
N ASN A 329 -8.69 5.48 19.87
CA ASN A 329 -8.93 4.04 19.91
C ASN A 329 -7.60 3.29 19.74
N VAL A 330 -7.59 2.02 20.09
CA VAL A 330 -6.52 1.09 19.70
C VAL A 330 -7.17 -0.20 19.22
N VAL A 331 -6.76 -0.67 18.05
CA VAL A 331 -6.98 -2.05 17.62
C VAL A 331 -5.67 -2.81 17.82
N PHE A 332 -5.75 -4.08 18.17
CA PHE A 332 -4.60 -4.98 18.08
C PHE A 332 -4.93 -6.09 17.10
N TRP A 333 -4.05 -6.34 16.13
CA TRP A 333 -4.19 -7.42 15.18
C TRP A 333 -2.83 -8.03 14.86
N SER A 334 -2.82 -9.33 14.56
CA SER A 334 -1.62 -10.05 14.14
C SER A 334 -1.96 -11.15 13.14
N ALA A 335 -0.95 -11.60 12.41
CA ALA A 335 -0.97 -12.79 11.57
C ALA A 335 0.41 -13.47 11.63
N MET A 336 0.56 -14.63 10.98
CA MET A 336 1.78 -15.45 11.00
C MET A 336 3.10 -14.66 10.97
N LYS A 337 3.22 -13.66 10.09
CA LYS A 337 4.45 -12.87 9.93
C LYS A 337 4.42 -11.50 10.59
N THR A 338 3.25 -11.01 11.01
CA THR A 338 3.10 -9.60 11.34
C THR A 338 2.32 -9.31 12.60
N LEU A 339 2.70 -8.22 13.26
CA LEU A 339 2.14 -7.73 14.51
C LEU A 339 1.80 -6.24 14.37
N SER A 340 0.58 -5.86 14.70
CA SER A 340 0.09 -4.48 14.55
C SER A 340 -0.73 -4.05 15.77
N PRO A 341 -0.13 -3.34 16.75
CA PRO A 341 -0.90 -2.37 17.50
C PRO A 341 -1.32 -1.25 16.55
N GLU A 342 -2.58 -0.85 16.53
CA GLU A 342 -3.13 0.10 15.57
C GLU A 342 -3.73 1.29 16.33
N PRO A 343 -2.92 2.30 16.67
CA PRO A 343 -3.38 3.47 17.39
C PRO A 343 -4.12 4.46 16.47
N TYR A 344 -5.27 4.95 16.94
CA TYR A 344 -6.13 5.90 16.23
C TYR A 344 -5.99 7.31 16.79
N ILE A 345 -6.15 8.30 15.92
CA ILE A 345 -6.25 9.73 16.24
C ILE A 345 -7.50 10.28 15.54
N ASP A 346 -8.38 10.92 16.31
CA ASP A 346 -9.54 11.60 15.76
C ASP A 346 -9.14 12.96 15.14
N ILE A 347 -9.78 13.29 14.03
CA ILE A 347 -9.56 14.52 13.27
C ILE A 347 -10.90 15.21 13.08
N ASN A 348 -11.06 16.38 13.71
CA ASN A 348 -12.16 17.29 13.47
C ASN A 348 -11.58 18.61 12.96
N LEU A 349 -11.93 18.96 11.73
CA LEU A 349 -11.35 20.07 10.98
C LEU A 349 -12.45 20.96 10.42
N GLY A 350 -12.57 22.18 10.97
CA GLY A 350 -13.46 23.20 10.43
C GLY A 350 -13.06 23.67 9.04
N SER A 351 -13.89 24.55 8.47
CA SER A 351 -13.61 25.20 7.19
C SER A 351 -12.29 25.96 7.23
N LYS A 352 -11.42 25.75 6.23
CA LYS A 352 -10.10 26.39 6.10
C LYS A 352 -9.10 26.12 7.24
N ASP A 353 -9.44 25.21 8.16
CA ASP A 353 -8.55 24.83 9.28
C ASP A 353 -7.49 23.82 8.87
N SER A 354 -6.52 23.62 9.76
CA SER A 354 -5.50 22.57 9.60
C SER A 354 -5.22 21.82 10.89
N PHE A 355 -4.86 20.55 10.76
CA PHE A 355 -4.55 19.64 11.85
C PHE A 355 -3.22 18.97 11.54
N SER A 356 -2.38 18.82 12.56
CA SER A 356 -1.05 18.23 12.42
C SER A 356 -0.80 17.26 13.55
N TRP A 357 -0.17 16.14 13.22
CA TRP A 357 0.26 15.13 14.18
C TRP A 357 1.59 14.55 13.75
N THR A 358 2.35 14.04 14.72
CA THR A 358 3.64 13.40 14.53
C THR A 358 3.63 12.06 15.21
N ILE A 359 4.05 11.02 14.49
CA ILE A 359 4.30 9.68 15.05
C ILE A 359 5.81 9.44 14.99
N THR A 360 6.40 8.97 16.09
CA THR A 360 7.82 8.64 16.19
C THR A 360 7.99 7.18 16.57
N TYR A 361 8.72 6.46 15.74
CA TYR A 361 9.20 5.11 15.98
C TYR A 361 10.67 5.19 16.38
N GLU A 362 10.99 4.72 17.57
CA GLU A 362 12.36 4.67 18.09
C GLU A 362 12.81 3.22 18.19
N PHE A 363 13.82 2.86 17.41
CA PHE A 363 14.31 1.49 17.30
C PHE A 363 15.51 1.27 18.22
N TYR A 364 15.59 0.10 18.85
CA TYR A 364 16.66 -0.23 19.80
C TYR A 364 16.96 -1.73 19.82
N THR A 365 18.11 -2.04 20.41
CA THR A 365 18.63 -3.39 20.63
C THR A 365 18.98 -3.56 22.11
N PHE A 366 18.80 -4.75 22.70
CA PHE A 366 19.02 -4.97 24.15
C PHE A 366 19.72 -6.28 24.54
#